data_AF-A0AAV4X0M7-F1
#
_entry.id   AF-A0AAV4X0M7-F1
#
_cell.length_a   1.000
_cell.length_b   1.000
_cell.length_c   1.000
_cell.angle_alpha   90.00
_cell.angle_beta   90.00
_cell.angle_gamma   90.00
#
_symmetry.space_group_name_H-M   'P 1'
#
loop_
_entity.id
_entity.type
_entity.pdbx_description
1 polymer ?
#
loop_
_entity_poly.entity_id
_entity_poly.type
_entity_poly.pdbx_seq_one_letter_code
_entity_poly.pdbx_strand_id
1 'polypeptide(L)'
;MASEAVARIAKPQLRGLFRSYLKKHISIAIVLGIVGSIAWKIGVMDPRKRAYADFYRTYDADKEYKRMKEAGVLPPFPEVE
;
A
#
# COMPACT_ATOMS: atom_id res chain seq x y z
N MET A 1 60.78 2.19 24.76
CA MET A 1 60.91 3.62 24.45
C MET A 1 59.82 4.00 23.46
N ALA A 2 58.95 4.92 23.88
CA ALA A 2 57.87 5.60 23.14
C ALA A 2 56.73 4.73 22.57
N SER A 3 55.63 4.67 23.36
CA SER A 3 54.21 4.71 22.96
C SER A 3 53.92 4.45 21.49
N GLU A 4 53.11 3.40 21.21
CA GLU A 4 52.33 3.28 19.99
C GLU A 4 51.84 4.65 19.53
N ALA A 5 52.06 4.95 18.25
CA ALA A 5 51.71 6.21 17.64
C ALA A 5 50.22 6.52 17.90
N VAL A 6 49.95 7.54 18.72
CA VAL A 6 48.61 8.04 18.96
C VAL A 6 48.02 8.44 17.61
N ALA A 7 47.11 7.62 17.07
CA ALA A 7 46.44 7.88 15.81
C ALA A 7 45.67 9.20 15.93
N ARG A 8 46.09 10.21 15.16
CA ARG A 8 45.42 11.51 15.14
C ARG A 8 44.09 11.37 14.41
N ILE A 9 42.99 11.57 15.12
CA ILE A 9 41.64 11.57 14.54
C ILE A 9 41.53 12.76 13.57
N ALA A 10 41.09 12.49 12.33
CA ALA A 10 40.82 13.53 11.35
C ALA A 10 39.67 14.44 11.84
N LYS A 11 39.76 15.75 11.60
CA LYS A 11 38.74 16.70 12.07
C LYS A 11 37.38 16.37 11.44
N PRO A 12 36.34 16.12 12.24
CA PRO A 12 35.01 15.83 11.72
C PRO A 12 34.35 17.10 11.16
N GLN A 13 33.25 16.93 10.43
CA GLN A 13 32.44 18.05 9.97
C GLN A 13 31.73 18.73 11.15
N LEU A 14 32.09 19.97 11.47
CA LEU A 14 31.52 20.74 12.60
C LEU A 14 30.43 21.74 12.20
N ARG A 15 30.17 21.93 10.89
CA ARG A 15 29.20 22.91 10.37
C ARG A 15 28.29 22.28 9.33
N GLY A 16 27.04 22.74 9.27
CA GLY A 16 26.07 22.29 8.25
C GLY A 16 25.53 20.87 8.47
N LEU A 17 25.71 20.29 9.67
CA LEU A 17 25.19 18.97 10.06
C LEU A 17 23.67 18.85 9.84
N PHE A 18 22.92 19.91 10.15
CA PHE A 18 21.47 19.92 9.93
C PHE A 18 21.11 19.80 8.44
N ARG A 19 21.84 20.51 7.56
CA ARG A 19 21.59 20.47 6.11
C ARG A 19 21.91 19.10 5.51
N SER A 20 23.00 18.46 5.95
CA SER A 20 23.35 17.11 5.48
C SER A 20 22.33 16.07 5.98
N TYR A 21 21.91 16.17 7.24
CA TYR A 21 20.88 15.32 7.82
C TYR A 21 19.54 15.46 7.09
N LEU A 22 19.10 16.70 6.87
CA LEU A 22 17.81 16.99 6.24
C LEU A 22 17.76 16.47 4.80
N LYS A 23 18.82 16.70 4.01
CA LYS A 23 18.91 16.16 2.64
C LYS A 23 18.76 14.65 2.61
N LYS A 24 19.48 13.94 3.49
CA LYS A 24 19.41 12.48 3.60
C LYS A 24 17.99 12.00 3.90
N HIS A 25 17.35 12.59 4.92
CA HIS A 25 16.04 12.10 5.39
C HIS A 25 14.90 12.45 4.44
N ILE A 26 14.95 13.60 3.77
CA ILE A 26 13.97 13.93 2.73
C ILE A 26 14.03 12.90 1.60
N SER A 27 15.23 12.55 1.12
CA SER A 27 15.37 11.53 0.07
C SER A 27 14.83 10.17 0.52
N ILE A 28 15.13 9.75 1.76
CA ILE A 28 14.59 8.50 2.31
C ILE A 28 13.06 8.54 2.41
N ALA A 29 12.49 9.64 2.91
CA ALA A 29 11.05 9.79 3.07
C ALA A 29 10.32 9.70 1.73
N ILE A 30 10.86 10.34 0.68
CA ILE A 30 10.28 10.26 -0.68
C ILE A 30 10.29 8.82 -1.18
N VAL A 31 11.42 8.13 -1.06
CA VAL A 31 11.54 6.73 -1.52
C VAL A 31 10.56 5.83 -0.78
N LEU A 32 10.48 5.96 0.55
CA LEU A 32 9.54 5.17 1.35
C LEU A 32 8.08 5.47 0.98
N GLY A 33 7.74 6.73 0.73
CA GLY A 33 6.40 7.12 0.28
C GLY A 33 6.01 6.49 -1.06
N ILE A 34 6.92 6.50 -2.04
CA ILE A 34 6.69 5.87 -3.35
C ILE A 34 6.53 4.36 -3.20
N VAL A 35 7.42 3.70 -2.45
CA VAL A 35 7.37 2.25 -2.23
C VAL A 35 6.06 1.86 -1.53
N GLY A 36 5.66 2.59 -0.49
CA GLY A 36 4.40 2.35 0.21
C GLY A 36 3.18 2.50 -0.70
N SER A 37 3.17 3.53 -1.55
CA SER A 37 2.09 3.75 -2.52
C SER A 37 1.98 2.61 -3.54
N ILE A 38 3.11 2.15 -4.08
CA ILE A 38 3.15 1.03 -5.03
C ILE A 38 2.70 -0.26 -4.35
N ALA A 39 3.17 -0.53 -3.14
CA ALA A 39 2.77 -1.71 -2.37
C ALA A 39 1.25 -1.75 -2.13
N TRP A 40 0.64 -0.61 -1.78
CA TRP A 40 -0.80 -0.51 -1.61
C TRP A 40 -1.57 -0.72 -2.92
N LYS A 41 -1.10 -0.08 -4.00
CA LYS A 41 -1.72 -0.21 -5.32
C LYS A 41 -1.78 -1.68 -5.76
N ILE A 42 -0.64 -2.36 -5.73
CA ILE A 42 -0.52 -3.74 -6.23
C ILE A 42 -1.13 -4.74 -5.24
N GLY A 43 -0.92 -4.55 -3.94
CA GLY A 43 -1.36 -5.50 -2.92
C GLY A 43 -2.85 -5.43 -2.59
N VAL A 44 -3.48 -4.26 -2.74
CA VAL A 44 -4.86 -4.04 -2.28
C VAL A 44 -5.74 -3.50 -3.39
N MET A 45 -5.33 -2.41 -4.03
CA MET A 45 -6.22 -1.69 -4.96
C MET A 45 -6.52 -2.51 -6.22
N ASP A 46 -5.50 -3.06 -6.86
CA ASP A 46 -5.64 -3.79 -8.12
C ASP A 46 -6.32 -5.17 -7.94
N PRO A 47 -6.02 -5.97 -6.91
CA PRO A 47 -6.75 -7.20 -6.61
C PRO A 47 -8.23 -6.97 -6.33
N ARG A 48 -8.58 -5.89 -5.61
CA ARG A 48 -9.99 -5.51 -5.40
C ARG A 48 -10.69 -5.22 -6.71
N LYS A 49 -10.12 -4.34 -7.55
CA LYS A 49 -10.71 -4.03 -8.88
C LYS A 49 -10.88 -5.29 -9.72
N ARG A 50 -9.87 -6.16 -9.73
CA ARG A 50 -9.92 -7.42 -10.46
C ARG A 50 -11.02 -8.34 -9.92
N ALA A 51 -11.15 -8.50 -8.61
CA ALA A 51 -12.20 -9.34 -8.01
C ALA A 51 -13.61 -8.87 -8.40
N TYR A 52 -13.87 -7.55 -8.37
CA TYR A 52 -15.15 -7.00 -8.84
C TYR A 52 -15.36 -7.26 -10.33
N ALA A 53 -14.35 -7.01 -11.17
CA ALA A 53 -14.44 -7.28 -12.60
C ALA A 53 -14.64 -8.76 -12.91
N ASP A 54 -14.00 -9.65 -12.15
CA ASP A 54 -14.12 -11.09 -12.28
C ASP A 54 -15.53 -11.57 -11.89
N PHE A 55 -16.09 -11.04 -10.81
CA PHE A 55 -17.46 -11.33 -10.39
C PHE A 55 -18.47 -10.95 -11.48
N TYR A 56 -18.43 -9.70 -11.96
CA TYR A 56 -19.40 -9.20 -12.94
C TYR A 56 -19.22 -9.75 -14.35
N ARG A 57 -18.08 -10.38 -14.68
CA ARG A 57 -17.86 -10.96 -16.01
C ARG A 57 -18.86 -12.06 -16.36
N THR A 58 -19.26 -12.84 -15.36
CA THR A 58 -20.17 -14.00 -15.54
C THR A 58 -21.40 -13.90 -14.64
N TYR A 59 -21.68 -12.70 -14.10
CA TYR A 59 -22.79 -12.51 -13.20
C TYR A 59 -24.11 -12.45 -13.98
N ASP A 60 -25.05 -13.31 -13.59
CA ASP A 60 -26.42 -13.36 -14.10
C ASP A 60 -27.36 -13.01 -12.94
N ALA A 61 -28.01 -11.84 -13.05
CA ALA A 61 -28.87 -11.30 -12.01
C ALA A 61 -30.14 -12.13 -11.79
N ASP A 62 -30.71 -12.71 -12.86
CA ASP A 62 -31.95 -13.48 -12.77
C ASP A 62 -31.70 -14.82 -12.09
N LYS A 63 -30.55 -15.43 -12.38
CA LYS A 63 -30.12 -16.68 -11.72
C LYS A 63 -29.88 -16.47 -10.22
N GLU A 64 -29.22 -15.38 -9.85
CA GLU A 64 -28.97 -15.08 -8.44
C GLU A 64 -30.26 -14.70 -7.71
N TYR A 65 -31.17 -13.96 -8.36
CA TYR A 65 -32.50 -13.66 -7.82
C TYR A 65 -33.30 -14.94 -7.53
N LYS A 66 -33.34 -15.89 -8.47
CA LYS A 66 -34.01 -17.18 -8.27
C LYS A 66 -33.43 -17.93 -7.08
N ARG A 67 -32.10 -18.00 -6.97
CA ARG A 67 -31.42 -18.62 -5.82
C ARG A 67 -31.81 -17.94 -4.49
N MET A 68 -31.85 -16.61 -4.45
CA MET A 68 -32.23 -15.85 -3.25
C MET A 68 -33.72 -16.03 -2.89
N LYS A 69 -34.61 -16.11 -3.90
CA LYS A 69 -36.04 -16.38 -3.71
C LYS A 69 -36.26 -17.78 -3.14
N GLU A 70 -35.59 -18.79 -3.70
CA GLU A 70 -35.63 -20.17 -3.19
C GLU A 70 -35.07 -20.29 -1.78
N ALA A 71 -34.03 -19.52 -1.44
CA ALA A 71 -33.45 -19.48 -0.10
C ALA A 71 -34.30 -18.70 0.92
N GLY A 72 -35.38 -18.04 0.51
CA GLY A 72 -36.28 -17.30 1.40
C GLY A 72 -35.64 -16.09 2.08
N VAL A 73 -34.54 -15.57 1.54
CA VAL A 73 -33.80 -14.42 2.13
C VAL A 73 -34.32 -13.07 1.65
N LEU A 74 -35.16 -13.04 0.62
CA LEU A 74 -35.68 -11.80 0.04
C LEU A 74 -36.82 -11.26 0.92
N PRO A 75 -36.81 -9.95 1.26
CA PRO A 75 -37.99 -9.30 1.82
C PRO A 75 -39.16 -9.34 0.82
N PRO A 76 -40.42 -9.12 1.28
CA PRO A 76 -41.58 -9.09 0.39
C PRO A 76 -41.44 -7.91 -0.59
N PHE A 77 -41.06 -8.22 -1.82
CA PHE A 77 -41.10 -7.27 -2.94
C PHE A 77 -42.48 -7.34 -3.61
N PRO A 78 -43.01 -6.23 -4.16
CA PRO A 78 -44.11 -6.32 -5.10
C PRO A 78 -43.66 -7.17 -6.30
N GLU A 79 -44.44 -8.20 -6.62
CA GLU A 79 -44.15 -9.05 -7.78
C GLU A 79 -44.29 -8.18 -9.03
N VAL A 80 -43.18 -7.98 -9.75
CA VAL A 80 -43.19 -7.28 -11.03
C VAL A 80 -43.54 -8.35 -12.06
N GLU A 81 -44.75 -8.27 -12.61
CA GLU A 81 -45.26 -9.12 -13.70
C GLU A 81 -44.47 -8.91 -15.01
#